data_AF-A0A6I9P6D4-F1
#
_entry.id   AF-A0A6I9P6D4-F1
#
_cell.length_a   1.000
_cell.length_b   1.000
_cell.length_c   1.000
_cell.angle_alpha   90.00
_cell.angle_beta   90.00
_cell.angle_gamma   90.00
#
_symmetry.space_group_name_H-M   'P 1'
#
loop_
_entity.id
_entity.type
_entity.pdbx_description
1 polymer ?
#
loop_
_entity_poly.entity_id
_entity_poly.type
_entity_poly.pdbx_seq_one_letter_code
_entity_poly.pdbx_strand_id
1 'polypeptide(L)'
;KVSAIQDQYADASIGNVTGSNAVNVFLGIGVAWSIAAIYHAIHGEEFRVDPGTLAFSVTLFCIFAFICIGVLLYRRRPSIGGELGGPRVPKILTSCLFFSLWLLYIVFSSLEAYCHVQGF
;
A
#
# COMPACT_ATOMS: atom_id res chain seq x y z
N LYS A 1 -10.70 10.11 -14.76
CA LYS A 1 -11.92 9.63 -15.47
C LYS A 1 -11.60 8.95 -16.80
N VAL A 2 -10.70 9.48 -17.64
CA VAL A 2 -10.40 8.92 -18.98
C VAL A 2 -9.76 7.52 -18.93
N SER A 3 -8.81 7.27 -18.02
CA SER A 3 -8.06 6.00 -17.93
C SER A 3 -8.86 4.77 -17.47
N ALA A 4 -10.06 4.96 -16.91
CA ALA A 4 -10.93 3.88 -16.45
C ALA A 4 -12.11 3.61 -17.38
N ILE A 5 -12.40 4.55 -18.29
CA ILE A 5 -13.55 4.51 -19.20
C ILE A 5 -13.14 3.98 -20.58
N GLN A 6 -11.86 4.11 -20.95
CA GLN A 6 -11.37 3.74 -22.29
C GLN A 6 -10.68 2.38 -22.37
N ASP A 7 -10.45 1.69 -21.26
CA ASP A 7 -9.79 0.38 -21.25
C ASP A 7 -10.79 -0.71 -20.84
N GLN A 8 -10.85 -1.78 -21.64
CA GLN A 8 -11.75 -2.91 -21.41
C GLN A 8 -11.40 -3.68 -20.13
N TYR A 9 -10.15 -3.57 -19.70
CA TYR A 9 -9.62 -4.12 -18.45
C TYR A 9 -9.12 -2.95 -17.59
N ALA A 10 -9.38 -2.98 -16.28
CA ALA A 10 -9.04 -1.86 -15.37
C ALA A 10 -7.52 -1.69 -15.13
N ASP A 11 -6.68 -2.32 -15.96
CA ASP A 11 -5.25 -2.48 -15.79
C ASP A 11 -4.52 -1.14 -15.93
N ALA A 12 -4.89 -0.32 -16.92
CA ALA A 12 -4.33 1.03 -17.08
C ALA A 12 -4.61 1.93 -15.88
N SER A 13 -5.80 1.82 -15.27
CA SER A 13 -6.14 2.59 -14.07
C SER A 13 -5.34 2.15 -12.85
N ILE A 14 -5.13 0.84 -12.68
CA ILE A 14 -4.34 0.30 -11.56
C ILE A 14 -2.86 0.62 -11.72
N GLY A 15 -2.33 0.48 -12.93
CA GLY A 15 -0.96 0.87 -13.25
C GLY A 15 -0.71 2.34 -12.98
N ASN A 16 -1.67 3.22 -13.35
CA ASN A 16 -1.55 4.65 -13.06
C ASN A 16 -1.59 4.96 -11.56
N VAL A 17 -2.55 4.42 -10.81
CA VAL A 17 -2.66 4.67 -9.35
C VAL A 17 -1.45 4.10 -8.60
N THR A 18 -1.04 2.87 -8.94
CA THR A 18 0.10 2.21 -8.29
C THR A 18 1.40 2.91 -8.65
N GLY A 19 1.59 3.26 -9.92
CA GLY A 19 2.77 3.95 -10.41
C GLY A 19 2.92 5.34 -9.82
N SER A 20 1.85 6.14 -9.79
CA SER A 20 1.92 7.49 -9.21
C SER A 20 2.19 7.44 -7.70
N ASN A 21 1.61 6.49 -6.97
CA ASN A 21 1.89 6.31 -5.56
C ASN A 21 3.31 5.80 -5.28
N ALA A 22 3.83 4.88 -6.10
CA ALA A 22 5.21 4.41 -5.99
C ALA A 22 6.19 5.57 -6.18
N VAL A 23 5.99 6.39 -7.22
CA VAL A 23 6.82 7.58 -7.46
C VAL A 23 6.76 8.54 -6.26
N ASN A 24 5.57 8.79 -5.70
CA ASN A 24 5.45 9.67 -4.53
C ASN A 24 6.27 9.18 -3.32
N VAL A 25 6.32 7.87 -3.07
CA VAL A 25 7.10 7.30 -1.96
C VAL A 25 8.59 7.31 -2.28
N PHE A 26 9.00 6.78 -3.43
CA PHE A 26 10.41 6.65 -3.79
C PHE A 26 11.07 8.01 -4.06
N LEU A 27 10.41 8.87 -4.84
CA LEU A 27 10.94 10.18 -5.18
C LEU A 27 10.74 11.18 -4.04
N GLY A 28 9.59 11.16 -3.37
CA GLY A 28 9.30 12.09 -2.28
C GLY A 28 10.13 11.81 -1.03
N ILE A 29 9.96 10.63 -0.44
CA ILE A 29 10.59 10.29 0.85
C ILE A 29 12.01 9.72 0.60
N GLY A 30 12.16 8.84 -0.39
CA GLY A 30 13.42 8.12 -0.64
C GLY A 30 14.58 9.05 -1.05
N VAL A 31 14.35 10.02 -1.93
CA VAL A 31 15.40 10.97 -2.33
C VAL A 31 15.78 11.90 -1.19
N ALA A 32 14.80 12.42 -0.43
CA ALA A 32 15.07 13.29 0.71
C ALA A 32 15.95 12.59 1.77
N TRP A 33 15.63 11.34 2.12
CA TRP A 33 16.44 10.54 3.04
C TRP A 33 17.83 10.21 2.49
N SER A 34 17.94 9.92 1.18
CA SER A 34 19.23 9.66 0.56
C SER A 34 20.15 10.87 0.59
N ILE A 35 19.61 12.07 0.30
CA ILE A 35 20.36 13.33 0.38
C ILE A 35 20.81 13.59 1.83
N ALA A 36 19.92 13.42 2.80
CA ALA A 36 20.25 13.62 4.21
C ALA A 36 21.35 12.65 4.68
N ALA A 37 21.27 11.37 4.32
CA ALA A 37 22.29 10.38 4.64
C ALA A 37 23.65 10.73 4.02
N ILE A 38 23.69 11.15 2.75
CA ILE A 38 24.92 11.57 2.08
C ILE A 38 25.50 12.83 2.75
N TYR A 39 24.67 13.80 3.09
CA TYR A 39 25.10 15.04 3.74
C TYR A 39 25.81 14.75 5.07
N HIS A 40 25.18 13.97 5.96
CA HIS A 40 25.79 13.60 7.24
C HIS A 40 27.07 12.76 7.06
N ALA A 41 27.08 11.82 6.10
CA ALA A 41 28.27 11.02 5.80
C ALA A 41 29.47 11.88 5.35
N ILE A 42 29.23 12.94 4.58
CA ILE A 42 30.28 13.90 4.14
C ILE A 42 30.80 14.72 5.32
N HIS A 43 29.96 15.05 6.29
CA HIS A 43 30.35 15.84 7.47
C HIS A 43 30.91 14.98 8.61
N GLY A 44 31.04 13.66 8.41
CA GLY A 44 31.51 12.73 9.44
C GLY A 44 30.52 12.55 10.60
N GLU A 45 29.25 12.89 10.38
CA GLU A 45 28.17 12.75 11.35
C GLU A 45 27.34 11.50 11.07
N GLU A 46 26.74 10.94 12.11
CA GLU A 46 25.78 9.84 11.95
C GLU A 46 24.38 10.37 11.65
N PHE A 47 23.77 9.87 10.58
CA PHE A 47 22.37 10.14 10.27
C PHE A 47 21.44 9.32 11.17
N ARG A 48 20.99 9.92 12.28
CA ARG A 48 20.07 9.30 13.24
C ARG A 48 18.65 9.80 12.97
N VAL A 49 17.73 8.87 12.69
CA VAL A 49 16.32 9.15 12.45
C VAL A 49 15.49 8.28 13.38
N ASP A 50 14.63 8.92 14.17
CA ASP A 50 13.66 8.20 14.99
C ASP A 50 12.55 7.65 14.07
N PRO A 51 12.35 6.32 14.03
CA PRO A 51 11.39 5.70 13.11
C PRO A 51 9.93 6.01 13.46
N GLY A 52 9.64 6.49 14.67
CA GLY A 52 8.29 6.82 15.13
C GLY A 52 7.31 5.68 14.86
N THR A 53 6.15 6.02 14.30
CA THR A 53 5.03 5.12 13.96
C THR A 53 5.21 4.40 12.62
N LEU A 54 6.32 4.68 11.90
CA LEU A 54 6.54 4.21 10.54
C LEU A 54 6.71 2.68 10.51
N ALA A 55 7.50 2.13 11.43
CA ALA A 55 7.77 0.69 11.50
C ALA A 55 6.48 -0.13 11.68
N PHE A 56 5.62 0.31 12.60
CA PHE A 56 4.32 -0.31 12.85
C PHE A 56 3.41 -0.25 11.61
N SER A 57 3.23 0.95 11.05
CA SER A 57 2.34 1.16 9.91
C SER A 57 2.81 0.44 8.65
N VAL A 58 4.11 0.44 8.34
CA VAL A 58 4.67 -0.27 7.18
C VAL A 58 4.50 -1.78 7.34
N THR A 59 4.74 -2.31 8.54
CA THR A 59 4.58 -3.76 8.78
C THR A 59 3.12 -4.19 8.61
N LEU A 60 2.18 -3.42 9.18
CA LEU A 60 0.74 -3.67 9.05
C LEU A 60 0.31 -3.61 7.58
N PHE A 61 0.77 -2.60 6.85
CA PHE A 61 0.53 -2.46 5.41
C PHE A 61 1.03 -3.68 4.63
N CYS A 62 2.26 -4.15 4.90
CA CYS A 62 2.83 -5.32 4.23
C CYS A 62 2.01 -6.59 4.48
N ILE A 63 1.57 -6.84 5.71
CA ILE A 63 0.72 -8.00 6.06
C ILE A 63 -0.58 -7.95 5.25
N PHE A 64 -1.27 -6.81 5.24
CA PHE A 64 -2.52 -6.67 4.50
C PHE A 64 -2.31 -6.72 2.99
N ALA A 65 -1.19 -6.21 2.48
CA ALA A 65 -0.82 -6.33 1.07
C ALA A 65 -0.65 -7.80 0.66
N PHE A 66 0.00 -8.64 1.48
CA PHE A 66 0.09 -10.08 1.22
C PHE A 66 -1.27 -10.77 1.19
N ILE A 67 -2.18 -10.40 2.10
CA ILE A 67 -3.56 -10.92 2.09
C ILE A 67 -4.26 -10.50 0.80
N CYS A 68 -4.20 -9.22 0.43
CA CYS A 68 -4.82 -8.70 -0.80
C CYS A 68 -4.27 -9.39 -2.06
N ILE A 69 -2.96 -9.53 -2.17
CA ILE A 69 -2.30 -10.24 -3.28
C ILE A 69 -2.73 -11.70 -3.29
N GLY A 70 -2.73 -12.38 -2.14
CA GLY A 70 -3.19 -13.77 -2.03
C GLY A 70 -4.63 -13.96 -2.51
N VAL A 71 -5.53 -13.04 -2.15
CA VAL A 71 -6.93 -13.05 -2.61
C VAL A 71 -7.01 -12.84 -4.12
N LEU A 72 -6.25 -11.89 -4.68
CA LEU A 72 -6.22 -11.65 -6.14
C LEU A 72 -5.66 -12.86 -6.90
N LEU A 73 -4.59 -13.48 -6.40
CA LEU A 73 -4.02 -14.71 -6.96
C LEU A 73 -5.00 -15.89 -6.87
N TYR A 74 -5.78 -15.99 -5.80
CA TYR A 74 -6.83 -17.00 -5.69
C TYR A 74 -7.96 -16.76 -6.72
N ARG A 75 -8.38 -15.50 -6.91
CA ARG A 75 -9.41 -15.13 -7.88
C ARG A 75 -8.97 -15.27 -9.34
N ARG A 76 -7.67 -15.25 -9.61
CA ARG A 76 -7.07 -15.54 -10.93
C ARG A 76 -7.31 -16.98 -11.39
N ARG A 77 -7.77 -17.89 -10.51
CA ARG A 77 -8.06 -19.28 -10.90
C ARG A 77 -9.16 -19.34 -11.99
N PRO A 78 -9.02 -20.21 -13.00
CA PRO A 78 -9.97 -20.33 -14.11
C PRO A 78 -11.41 -20.62 -13.65
N SER A 79 -11.60 -21.24 -12.48
CA SER A 79 -12.90 -21.54 -11.90
C SER A 79 -13.70 -20.31 -11.44
N ILE A 80 -13.03 -19.18 -11.19
CA ILE A 80 -13.67 -17.92 -10.74
C ILE A 80 -13.61 -16.88 -11.86
N GLY A 81 -12.53 -16.87 -12.66
CA GLY A 81 -12.50 -16.20 -13.95
C GLY A 81 -12.38 -14.67 -13.90
N GLY A 82 -11.72 -14.08 -12.90
CA GLY A 82 -11.41 -12.65 -12.99
C GLY A 82 -10.66 -12.05 -11.80
N GLU A 83 -9.61 -11.27 -12.10
CA GLU A 83 -8.82 -10.52 -11.12
C GLU A 83 -9.60 -9.30 -10.59
N LEU A 84 -10.13 -8.51 -11.52
CA LEU A 84 -10.87 -7.26 -11.27
C LEU A 84 -12.26 -7.25 -11.94
N GLY A 85 -12.57 -8.32 -12.67
CA GLY A 85 -13.88 -8.67 -13.21
C GLY A 85 -14.36 -10.03 -12.69
N GLY A 86 -15.35 -10.63 -13.35
CA GLY A 86 -15.90 -11.93 -12.98
C GLY A 86 -17.28 -11.86 -12.30
N PRO A 87 -17.74 -12.97 -11.70
CA PRO A 87 -19.11 -13.08 -11.17
C PRO A 87 -19.39 -12.02 -10.09
N ARG A 88 -20.63 -11.49 -10.08
CA ARG A 88 -21.01 -10.34 -9.21
C ARG A 88 -20.75 -10.60 -7.73
N VAL A 89 -21.01 -11.81 -7.25
CA VAL A 89 -20.92 -12.14 -5.81
C VAL A 89 -19.46 -12.15 -5.32
N PRO A 90 -18.50 -12.91 -5.91
CA PRO A 90 -17.08 -12.82 -5.56
C PRO A 90 -16.50 -11.42 -5.69
N LYS A 91 -16.94 -10.65 -6.69
CA LYS A 91 -16.52 -9.26 -6.87
C LYS A 91 -16.91 -8.41 -5.66
N ILE A 92 -18.18 -8.42 -5.25
CA ILE A 92 -18.67 -7.62 -4.12
C ILE A 92 -17.98 -8.05 -2.82
N LEU A 93 -17.91 -9.36 -2.55
CA LEU A 93 -17.27 -9.87 -1.33
C LEU A 93 -15.80 -9.44 -1.21
N THR A 94 -15.04 -9.55 -2.30
CA THR A 94 -13.62 -9.20 -2.29
C THR A 94 -13.38 -7.69 -2.26
N SER A 95 -14.25 -6.89 -2.90
CA SER A 95 -14.24 -5.44 -2.74
C SER A 95 -14.56 -5.02 -1.30
N CYS A 96 -15.55 -5.63 -0.66
CA CYS A 96 -15.86 -5.37 0.75
C CYS A 96 -14.67 -5.73 1.66
N LEU A 97 -14.05 -6.90 1.46
CA LEU A 97 -12.87 -7.32 2.21
C LEU A 97 -11.72 -6.29 2.09
N PHE A 98 -11.38 -5.86 0.88
CA PHE A 98 -10.29 -4.90 0.67
C PHE A 98 -10.59 -3.54 1.29
N PHE A 99 -11.84 -3.08 1.21
CA PHE A 99 -12.25 -1.86 1.87
C PHE A 99 -12.17 -1.98 3.41
N SER A 100 -12.59 -3.12 3.97
CA SER A 100 -12.46 -3.39 5.41
C SER A 100 -11.00 -3.45 5.86
N LEU A 101 -10.11 -4.10 5.10
CA LEU A 101 -8.68 -4.12 5.41
C LEU A 101 -8.06 -2.73 5.36
N TRP A 102 -8.46 -1.90 4.41
CA TRP A 102 -8.06 -0.49 4.34
C TRP A 102 -8.53 0.31 5.57
N LEU A 103 -9.78 0.12 5.99
CA LEU A 103 -10.31 0.78 7.19
C LEU A 103 -9.53 0.34 8.45
N LEU A 104 -9.29 -0.97 8.59
CA LEU A 104 -8.52 -1.53 9.70
C LEU A 104 -7.09 -0.98 9.74
N TYR A 105 -6.45 -0.83 8.59
CA TYR A 105 -5.14 -0.21 8.47
C TYR A 105 -5.16 1.22 9.04
N ILE A 106 -6.10 2.05 8.59
CA ILE A 106 -6.22 3.42 9.07
C ILE A 106 -6.46 3.44 10.59
N VAL A 107 -7.38 2.61 11.08
CA VAL A 107 -7.73 2.56 12.50
C VAL A 107 -6.53 2.16 13.35
N PHE A 108 -5.85 1.06 13.02
CA PHE A 108 -4.72 0.60 13.84
C PHE A 108 -3.51 1.52 13.75
N SER A 109 -3.17 2.02 12.56
CA SER A 109 -2.11 3.03 12.41
C SER A 109 -2.43 4.32 13.18
N SER A 110 -3.70 4.75 13.20
CA SER A 110 -4.10 5.94 13.96
C SER A 110 -4.07 5.68 15.47
N LEU A 111 -4.54 4.52 15.93
CA LEU A 111 -4.51 4.16 17.34
C LEU A 111 -3.08 4.10 17.89
N GLU A 112 -2.14 3.60 17.10
CA GLU A 112 -0.73 3.61 17.49
C GLU A 112 -0.14 5.03 17.45
N ALA A 113 -0.44 5.82 16.41
CA ALA A 113 0.02 7.20 16.31
C ALA A 113 -0.50 8.15 17.41
N TYR A 114 -1.72 7.90 17.92
CA TYR A 114 -2.29 8.62 19.05
C TYR A 114 -2.01 7.94 20.41
N CYS A 115 -1.06 7.01 20.46
CA CYS A 115 -0.60 6.34 21.68
C CYS A 115 -1.69 5.55 22.44
N HIS A 116 -2.75 5.13 21.75
CA HIS A 116 -3.79 4.27 22.32
C HIS A 116 -3.41 2.78 22.30
N VAL A 117 -2.56 2.39 21.35
CA VAL A 117 -1.99 1.04 21.24
C VAL A 117 -0.47 1.17 21.15
N GLN A 118 0.25 0.33 21.89
CA GLN A 118 1.71 0.27 21.75
C GLN A 118 2.07 -0.52 20.49
N GLY A 119 2.78 0.14 19.57
CA GLY A 119 3.51 -0.53 18.51
C GLY A 119 4.67 -1.37 19.06
N PHE A 120 5.21 -2.25 18.23
CA PHE A 120 6.37 -3.09 18.54
C PHE A 120 7.66 -2.51 17.95
#